data_AF-A0A349XNL7-F1
#
_entry.id   AF-A0A349XNL7-F1
#
_cell.length_a   1.000
_cell.length_b   1.000
_cell.length_c   1.000
_cell.angle_alpha   90.00
_cell.angle_beta   90.00
_cell.angle_gamma   90.00
#
_symmetry.space_group_name_H-M   'P 1'
#
loop_
_entity.id
_entity.type
_entity.pdbx_description
1 polymer ?
#
loop_
_entity_poly.entity_id
_entity_poly.type
_entity_poly.pdbx_seq_one_letter_code
_entity_poly.pdbx_strand_id
1 'polypeptide(L)'
;MSDVMWSIAQIAARDGVSKAAVSKTVKKLAEDRPETPIERGSQGQVTAVSLAHYDHYRQRHVNPAKATAPLRAPDGRADGKSLTELPFRDENSFDEARRQSEWLKVGREKIRHQEDCGALIRKDKTDHAVAMIGAEIQSIVKRLPNRADTIALAVSKEGVHGVRVLLRQIAIDICNDIADKLEALAETAPDSDPLIEDEDA
;
A
#
# COMPACT_ATOMS: atom_id res chain seq x y z
N MET A 1 10.44 -17.10 41.11
CA MET A 1 9.64 -18.06 40.32
C MET A 1 10.61 -19.05 39.73
N SER A 2 10.48 -20.33 40.08
CA SER A 2 11.29 -21.40 39.49
C SER A 2 10.87 -21.60 38.04
N ASP A 3 11.72 -21.21 37.10
CA ASP A 3 11.52 -21.50 35.68
C ASP A 3 11.44 -23.02 35.48
N VAL A 4 10.32 -23.49 34.92
CA VAL A 4 10.14 -24.90 34.59
C VAL A 4 10.91 -25.19 33.31
N MET A 5 12.07 -25.82 33.45
CA MET A 5 12.97 -26.15 32.35
C MET A 5 12.54 -27.45 31.67
N TRP A 6 12.20 -27.38 30.39
CA TRP A 6 11.82 -28.55 29.58
C TRP A 6 12.82 -28.77 28.45
N SER A 7 13.10 -30.04 28.17
CA SER A 7 13.89 -30.42 27.00
C SER A 7 13.11 -30.23 25.70
N ILE A 8 13.83 -30.03 24.60
CA ILE A 8 13.26 -29.91 23.25
C ILE A 8 12.39 -31.14 22.91
N ALA A 9 12.77 -32.32 23.39
CA ALA A 9 12.00 -33.56 23.16
C ALA A 9 10.66 -33.57 23.92
N GLN A 10 10.63 -33.06 25.15
CA GLN A 10 9.40 -32.95 25.94
C GLN A 10 8.44 -31.91 25.35
N ILE A 11 8.97 -30.77 24.90
CA ILE A 11 8.17 -29.73 24.23
C ILE A 11 7.60 -30.25 22.90
N ALA A 12 8.41 -30.93 22.09
CA ALA A 12 7.97 -31.52 20.83
C ALA A 12 6.85 -32.56 21.03
N ALA A 13 6.97 -33.41 22.04
CA ALA A 13 5.97 -34.42 22.37
C ALA A 13 4.66 -33.80 22.87
N ARG A 14 4.71 -32.71 23.65
CA ARG A 14 3.53 -31.98 24.12
C ARG A 14 2.82 -31.27 22.98
N ASP A 15 3.58 -30.57 22.14
CA ASP A 15 3.05 -29.68 21.11
C ASP A 15 2.65 -30.42 19.82
N GLY A 16 2.95 -31.72 19.71
CA GLY A 16 2.67 -32.52 18.53
C GLY A 16 3.46 -32.08 17.29
N VAL A 17 4.63 -31.45 17.49
CA VAL A 17 5.49 -30.92 16.42
C VAL A 17 6.84 -31.62 16.41
N SER A 18 7.58 -31.52 15.29
CA SER A 18 8.90 -32.13 15.19
C SER A 18 9.93 -31.44 16.10
N LYS A 19 10.91 -32.21 16.62
CA LYS A 19 12.02 -31.66 17.44
C LYS A 19 12.80 -30.56 16.71
N ALA A 20 12.91 -30.66 15.38
CA ALA A 20 13.55 -29.65 14.54
C ALA A 20 12.76 -28.32 14.51
N ALA A 21 11.42 -28.37 14.49
CA ALA A 21 10.59 -27.18 14.54
C ALA A 21 10.75 -26.44 15.88
N VAL A 22 10.73 -27.17 17.00
CA VAL A 22 10.99 -26.61 18.33
C VAL A 22 12.40 -26.01 18.40
N SER A 23 13.42 -26.71 17.90
CA SER A 23 14.80 -26.21 17.89
C SER A 23 14.97 -24.92 17.09
N LYS A 24 14.24 -24.76 15.98
CA LYS A 24 14.26 -23.54 15.17
C LYS A 24 13.60 -22.37 15.90
N THR A 25 12.46 -22.61 16.55
CA THR A 25 11.76 -21.59 17.36
C THR A 25 12.58 -21.17 18.56
N VAL A 26 13.20 -22.12 19.26
CA VAL A 26 14.11 -21.85 20.40
C VAL A 26 15.33 -21.04 19.97
N LYS A 27 15.92 -21.35 18.80
CA LYS A 27 17.05 -20.58 18.27
C LYS A 27 16.66 -19.11 18.04
N LYS A 28 15.50 -18.87 17.41
CA LYS A 28 14.99 -17.51 17.18
C LYS A 28 14.62 -16.81 18.49
N LEU A 29 14.00 -17.51 19.43
CA LEU A 29 13.72 -16.98 20.76
C LEU A 29 15.01 -16.53 21.47
N ALA A 30 16.09 -17.31 21.36
CA ALA A 30 17.38 -16.97 21.95
C ALA A 30 18.07 -15.77 21.25
N GLU A 31 17.79 -15.55 19.96
CA GLU A 31 18.26 -14.39 19.19
C GLU A 31 17.46 -13.13 19.54
N ASP A 32 16.14 -13.24 19.62
CA ASP A 32 15.22 -12.11 19.88
C ASP A 32 15.18 -11.71 21.37
N ARG A 33 15.47 -12.65 22.28
CA ARG A 33 15.44 -12.47 23.74
C ARG A 33 16.64 -13.15 24.41
N PRO A 34 17.81 -12.48 24.42
CA PRO A 34 19.05 -13.02 24.99
C PRO A 34 18.96 -13.36 26.49
N GLU A 35 18.00 -12.77 27.20
CA GLU A 35 17.72 -12.99 28.62
C GLU A 35 16.98 -14.31 28.91
N THR A 36 16.55 -15.04 27.88
CA THR A 36 15.80 -16.29 28.03
C THR A 36 16.66 -17.35 28.76
N PRO A 37 16.15 -17.95 29.86
CA PRO A 37 16.86 -19.03 30.54
C PRO A 37 16.96 -20.28 29.65
N ILE A 38 18.18 -20.64 29.26
CA ILE A 38 18.49 -21.79 28.41
C ILE A 38 19.67 -22.56 29.01
N GLU A 39 19.49 -23.85 29.25
CA GLU A 39 20.56 -24.76 29.62
C GLU A 39 21.26 -25.28 28.37
N ARG A 40 22.58 -25.05 28.29
CA ARG A 40 23.43 -25.52 27.21
C ARG A 40 24.30 -26.68 27.70
N GLY A 41 24.38 -27.75 26.90
CA GLY A 41 25.22 -28.91 27.17
C GLY A 41 26.70 -28.64 26.87
N SER A 42 27.54 -29.65 27.11
CA SER A 42 29.00 -29.59 26.98
C SER A 42 29.55 -29.19 25.59
N GLN A 43 28.72 -29.23 24.55
CA GLN A 43 29.07 -28.80 23.18
C GLN A 43 28.29 -27.55 22.73
N GLY A 44 27.69 -26.79 23.66
CA GLY A 44 26.94 -25.57 23.35
C GLY A 44 25.51 -25.81 22.82
N GLN A 45 25.07 -27.07 22.73
CA GLN A 45 23.73 -27.48 22.33
C GLN A 45 22.67 -27.16 23.40
N VAL A 46 21.50 -26.69 22.99
CA VAL A 46 20.38 -26.39 23.91
C VAL A 46 19.77 -27.69 24.44
N THR A 47 19.89 -27.90 25.75
CA THR A 47 19.43 -29.12 26.45
C THR A 47 18.05 -28.91 27.08
N ALA A 48 17.82 -27.75 27.69
CA ALA A 48 16.52 -27.36 28.22
C ALA A 48 16.28 -25.84 28.08
N VAL A 49 15.00 -25.45 28.00
CA VAL A 49 14.55 -24.07 27.85
C VAL A 49 13.43 -23.80 28.84
N SER A 50 13.35 -22.57 29.38
CA SER A 50 12.20 -22.15 30.21
C SER A 50 10.91 -22.25 29.39
N LEU A 51 10.01 -23.14 29.83
CA LEU A 51 8.75 -23.42 29.15
C LEU A 51 7.87 -22.18 29.03
N ALA A 52 7.88 -21.31 30.05
CA ALA A 52 7.09 -20.08 30.07
C ALA A 52 7.53 -19.10 28.98
N HIS A 53 8.84 -18.93 28.80
CA HIS A 53 9.38 -18.04 27.76
C HIS A 53 9.13 -18.60 26.35
N TYR A 54 9.24 -19.93 26.20
CA TYR A 54 8.90 -20.61 24.96
C TYR A 54 7.42 -20.46 24.59
N ASP A 55 6.51 -20.68 25.53
CA ASP A 55 5.06 -20.59 25.29
C ASP A 55 4.62 -19.15 24.96
N HIS A 56 5.18 -18.16 25.67
CA HIS A 56 4.93 -16.75 25.43
C HIS A 56 5.46 -16.26 24.05
N TYR A 57 6.59 -16.80 23.60
CA TYR A 57 7.11 -16.51 22.26
C TYR A 57 6.31 -17.23 21.18
N ARG A 58 5.87 -18.46 21.44
CA ARG A 58 4.99 -19.22 20.57
C ARG A 58 3.63 -18.53 20.38
N GLN A 59 3.05 -17.97 21.43
CA GLN A 59 1.80 -17.18 21.35
C GLN A 59 1.93 -15.95 20.44
N ARG A 60 3.09 -15.29 20.44
CA ARG A 60 3.32 -14.09 19.61
C ARG A 60 3.66 -14.38 18.16
N HIS A 61 4.39 -15.46 17.89
CA HIS A 61 5.03 -15.66 16.58
C HIS A 61 4.56 -16.92 15.83
N VAL A 62 3.74 -17.78 16.44
CA VAL A 62 3.23 -18.99 15.80
C VAL A 62 1.72 -18.88 15.57
N ASN A 63 1.31 -19.07 14.32
CA ASN A 63 -0.08 -19.04 13.88
C ASN A 63 -0.96 -19.96 14.76
N PRO A 64 -2.04 -19.44 15.38
CA PRO A 64 -2.91 -20.21 16.26
C PRO A 64 -3.59 -21.39 15.55
N ALA A 65 -3.74 -21.36 14.22
CA ALA A 65 -4.28 -22.48 13.43
C ALA A 65 -3.32 -23.68 13.30
N LYS A 66 -2.03 -23.53 13.66
CA LYS A 66 -1.02 -24.61 13.70
C LYS A 66 -0.73 -25.09 15.13
N ALA A 67 -1.41 -24.55 16.14
CA ALA A 67 -1.22 -24.94 17.53
C ALA A 67 -2.17 -26.09 17.89
N THR A 68 -1.72 -27.33 17.68
CA THR A 68 -2.53 -28.53 18.00
C THR A 68 -2.67 -28.78 19.51
N ALA A 69 -1.81 -28.19 20.33
CA ALA A 69 -1.84 -28.31 21.79
C ALA A 69 -2.42 -27.03 22.45
N PRO A 70 -3.32 -27.16 23.45
CA PRO A 70 -3.84 -26.04 24.22
C PRO A 70 -2.70 -25.23 24.82
N LEU A 71 -2.66 -23.93 24.53
CA LEU A 71 -1.71 -23.01 25.13
C LEU A 71 -2.12 -22.79 26.60
N ARG A 72 -1.21 -23.06 27.54
CA ARG A 72 -1.45 -22.71 28.95
C ARG A 72 -1.44 -21.18 29.09
N ALA A 73 -2.46 -20.63 29.73
CA ALA A 73 -2.37 -19.31 30.33
C ALA A 73 -1.24 -19.33 31.40
N PRO A 74 -0.56 -18.20 31.65
CA PRO A 74 0.58 -18.10 32.57
C PRO A 74 0.29 -18.57 34.01
N ASP A 75 -0.98 -18.78 34.37
CA ASP A 75 -1.41 -19.08 35.74
C ASP A 75 -1.75 -20.55 36.00
N GLY A 76 -1.46 -21.47 35.07
CA GLY A 76 -1.50 -22.91 35.32
C GLY A 76 -2.89 -23.52 35.65
N ARG A 77 -3.98 -22.76 35.51
CA ARG A 77 -5.34 -23.28 35.70
C ARG A 77 -5.88 -23.89 34.40
N ALA A 78 -6.30 -25.15 34.49
CA ALA A 78 -7.09 -25.81 33.46
C ALA A 78 -8.44 -25.09 33.32
N ASP A 79 -8.93 -24.97 32.09
CA ASP A 79 -10.15 -24.27 31.68
C ASP A 79 -11.29 -24.33 32.70
N GLY A 80 -11.69 -23.15 33.17
CA GLY A 80 -12.79 -23.03 34.12
C GLY A 80 -13.04 -21.58 34.53
N LYS A 81 -13.90 -20.91 33.76
CA LYS A 81 -14.51 -19.58 34.00
C LYS A 81 -13.62 -18.37 33.69
N SER A 82 -13.76 -17.89 32.46
CA SER A 82 -13.41 -16.53 32.04
C SER A 82 -14.26 -15.53 32.82
N LEU A 83 -13.70 -14.97 33.90
CA LEU A 83 -14.15 -13.69 34.41
C LEU A 83 -13.57 -12.61 33.49
N THR A 84 -14.45 -11.69 33.11
CA THR A 84 -14.24 -10.49 32.30
C THR A 84 -12.99 -9.70 32.67
N GLU A 85 -11.85 -10.06 32.09
CA GLU A 85 -10.78 -9.11 31.81
C GLU A 85 -11.04 -8.55 30.41
N LEU A 86 -11.25 -7.23 30.36
CA LEU A 86 -11.22 -6.48 29.10
C LEU A 86 -9.97 -6.94 28.34
N PRO A 87 -10.09 -7.40 27.07
CA PRO A 87 -8.93 -7.91 26.37
C PRO A 87 -7.97 -6.74 26.22
N PHE A 88 -6.84 -6.80 26.92
CA PHE A 88 -5.68 -6.00 26.60
C PHE A 88 -5.41 -6.28 25.11
N ARG A 89 -5.74 -5.31 24.25
CA ARG A 89 -5.34 -5.35 22.85
C ARG A 89 -3.83 -5.23 22.84
N ASP A 90 -3.16 -6.36 22.75
CA ASP A 90 -1.73 -6.38 22.50
C ASP A 90 -1.57 -5.98 21.02
N GLU A 91 -1.24 -4.70 20.79
CA GLU A 91 -1.05 -4.11 19.47
C GLU A 91 -0.01 -4.87 18.62
N ASN A 92 0.86 -5.64 19.28
CA ASN A 92 1.87 -6.49 18.65
C ASN A 92 1.43 -7.93 18.41
N SER A 93 0.15 -8.25 18.63
CA SER A 93 -0.41 -9.58 18.40
C SER A 93 -0.64 -9.85 16.91
N PHE A 94 -0.39 -11.09 16.48
CA PHE A 94 -0.62 -11.55 15.11
C PHE A 94 -2.07 -11.30 14.64
N ASP A 95 -3.04 -11.43 15.54
CA ASP A 95 -4.46 -11.20 15.23
C ASP A 95 -4.76 -9.71 14.97
N GLU A 96 -4.01 -8.80 15.60
CA GLU A 96 -4.12 -7.37 15.36
C GLU A 96 -3.43 -6.98 14.05
N ALA A 97 -2.23 -7.51 13.78
CA ALA A 97 -1.56 -7.35 12.49
C ALA A 97 -2.41 -7.87 11.33
N ARG A 98 -3.07 -9.04 11.49
CA ARG A 98 -3.99 -9.60 10.50
C ARG A 98 -5.20 -8.68 10.29
N ARG A 99 -5.81 -8.19 11.37
CA ARG A 99 -6.94 -7.26 11.28
C ARG A 99 -6.57 -5.96 10.57
N GLN A 100 -5.41 -5.38 10.89
CA GLN A 100 -4.90 -4.19 10.21
C GLN A 100 -4.66 -4.45 8.72
N SER A 101 -4.05 -5.59 8.37
CA SER A 101 -3.84 -5.98 6.97
C SER A 101 -5.16 -6.20 6.22
N GLU A 102 -6.15 -6.84 6.83
CA GLU A 102 -7.48 -7.04 6.25
C GLU A 102 -8.21 -5.70 6.09
N TRP A 103 -8.08 -4.79 7.06
CA TRP A 103 -8.65 -3.45 6.97
C TRP A 103 -8.03 -2.62 5.85
N LEU A 104 -6.70 -2.65 5.71
CA LEU A 104 -5.99 -2.01 4.60
C LEU A 104 -6.39 -2.62 3.25
N LYS A 105 -6.62 -3.94 3.20
CA LYS A 105 -7.12 -4.61 1.98
C LYS A 105 -8.50 -4.11 1.59
N VAL A 106 -9.44 -4.03 2.53
CA VAL A 106 -10.78 -3.47 2.29
C VAL A 106 -10.69 -1.99 1.88
N GLY A 107 -9.80 -1.22 2.50
CA GLY A 107 -9.54 0.17 2.13
C GLY A 107 -9.06 0.31 0.68
N ARG A 108 -8.08 -0.50 0.27
CA ARG A 108 -7.59 -0.54 -1.12
C ARG A 108 -8.69 -0.95 -2.11
N GLU A 109 -9.48 -1.95 -1.77
CA GLU A 109 -10.60 -2.40 -2.62
C GLU A 109 -11.66 -1.32 -2.78
N LYS A 110 -11.94 -0.55 -1.73
CA LYS A 110 -12.85 0.59 -1.79
C LYS A 110 -12.32 1.71 -2.70
N ILE A 111 -11.02 2.01 -2.64
CA ILE A 111 -10.39 3.00 -3.53
C ILE A 111 -10.47 2.52 -4.98
N ARG A 112 -10.11 1.26 -5.24
CA ARG A 112 -10.20 0.66 -6.57
C ARG A 112 -11.62 0.71 -7.13
N HIS A 113 -12.62 0.40 -6.31
CA HIS A 113 -14.02 0.51 -6.71
C HIS A 113 -14.43 1.96 -7.04
N GLN A 114 -13.92 2.94 -6.30
CA GLN A 114 -14.17 4.35 -6.58
C GLN A 114 -13.49 4.84 -7.86
N GLU A 115 -12.28 4.34 -8.17
CA GLU A 115 -11.61 4.54 -9.45
C GLU A 115 -12.42 3.92 -10.60
N ASP A 116 -12.87 2.68 -10.47
CA ASP A 116 -13.70 1.98 -11.46
C ASP A 116 -15.03 2.70 -11.71
N CYS A 117 -15.60 3.34 -10.68
CA CYS A 117 -16.82 4.15 -10.79
C CYS A 117 -16.56 5.57 -11.34
N GLY A 118 -15.31 5.93 -11.64
CA GLY A 118 -14.91 7.25 -12.11
C GLY A 118 -15.02 8.36 -11.06
N ALA A 119 -15.15 8.01 -9.78
CA ALA A 119 -15.21 8.98 -8.68
C ALA A 119 -13.82 9.50 -8.29
N LEU A 120 -12.76 8.82 -8.72
CA LEU A 120 -11.36 9.20 -8.50
C LEU A 120 -10.62 9.23 -9.84
N ILE A 121 -9.74 10.22 -9.97
CA ILE A 121 -8.83 10.37 -11.13
C ILE A 121 -7.40 10.44 -10.64
N ARG A 122 -6.47 9.92 -11.47
CA ARG A 122 -5.04 10.04 -11.19
C ARG A 122 -4.57 11.46 -11.39
N LYS A 123 -4.14 12.08 -10.30
CA LYS A 123 -3.69 13.48 -10.31
C LYS A 123 -2.46 13.67 -11.20
N ASP A 124 -1.46 12.79 -11.11
CA ASP A 124 -0.22 12.87 -11.86
C ASP A 124 -0.45 12.86 -13.38
N LYS A 125 -1.34 11.97 -13.84
CA LYS A 125 -1.73 11.86 -15.24
C LYS A 125 -2.56 13.06 -15.71
N THR A 126 -3.49 13.51 -14.87
CA THR A 126 -4.31 14.69 -15.14
C THR A 126 -3.44 15.94 -15.27
N ASP A 127 -2.52 16.18 -14.35
CA ASP A 127 -1.61 17.33 -14.36
C ASP A 127 -0.74 17.33 -15.63
N HIS A 128 -0.23 16.15 -16.02
CA HIS A 128 0.53 15.99 -17.26
C HIS A 128 -0.32 16.28 -18.51
N ALA A 129 -1.54 15.76 -18.57
CA ALA A 129 -2.46 16.01 -19.69
C ALA A 129 -2.79 17.51 -19.81
N VAL A 130 -3.08 18.19 -18.71
CA VAL A 130 -3.33 19.63 -18.68
C VAL A 130 -2.12 20.43 -19.17
N ALA A 131 -0.91 20.04 -18.77
CA ALA A 131 0.31 20.69 -19.23
C ALA A 131 0.52 20.53 -20.74
N MET A 132 0.29 19.34 -21.29
CA MET A 132 0.40 19.09 -22.74
C MET A 132 -0.65 19.89 -23.54
N ILE A 133 -1.91 19.87 -23.09
CA ILE A 133 -2.99 20.65 -23.69
C ILE A 133 -2.65 22.15 -23.68
N GLY A 134 -2.16 22.66 -22.54
CA GLY A 134 -1.74 24.05 -22.42
C GLY A 134 -0.60 24.42 -23.36
N ALA A 135 0.37 23.52 -23.57
CA ALA A 135 1.47 23.74 -24.50
C ALA A 135 1.01 23.87 -25.96
N GLU A 136 0.07 23.01 -26.39
CA GLU A 136 -0.49 23.07 -27.75
C GLU A 136 -1.31 24.35 -27.98
N ILE A 137 -2.17 24.72 -27.02
CA ILE A 137 -2.91 26.00 -27.09
C ILE A 137 -1.93 27.17 -27.19
N GLN A 138 -0.88 27.17 -26.37
CA GLN A 138 0.13 28.22 -26.40
C GLN A 138 0.87 28.27 -27.76
N SER A 139 1.15 27.11 -28.37
CA SER A 139 1.78 27.01 -29.70
C SER A 139 0.93 27.68 -30.78
N ILE A 140 -0.40 27.48 -30.74
CA ILE A 140 -1.34 28.11 -31.68
C ILE A 140 -1.38 29.62 -31.46
N VAL A 141 -1.54 30.07 -30.22
CA VAL A 141 -1.61 31.51 -29.89
C VAL A 141 -0.30 32.23 -30.25
N LYS A 142 0.86 31.61 -30.04
CA LYS A 142 2.18 32.16 -30.41
C LYS A 142 2.34 32.41 -31.91
N ARG A 143 1.50 31.82 -32.76
CA ARG A 143 1.50 32.05 -34.22
C ARG A 143 0.63 33.24 -34.65
N LEU A 144 -0.10 33.88 -33.74
CA LEU A 144 -0.91 35.06 -34.03
C LEU A 144 -0.14 36.19 -34.76
N PRO A 145 1.15 36.48 -34.44
CA PRO A 145 1.94 37.47 -35.18
C PRO A 145 2.05 37.19 -36.68
N ASN A 146 1.92 35.94 -37.13
CA ASN A 146 1.95 35.58 -38.55
C ASN A 146 0.75 36.17 -39.33
N ARG A 147 -0.29 36.65 -38.63
CA ARG A 147 -1.46 37.33 -39.24
C ARG A 147 -1.25 38.85 -39.36
N ALA A 148 -0.10 39.38 -38.95
CA ALA A 148 0.16 40.83 -38.91
C ALA A 148 -0.02 41.50 -40.28
N ASP A 149 0.49 40.91 -41.36
CA ASP A 149 0.39 41.47 -42.71
C ASP A 149 -1.08 41.54 -43.19
N THR A 150 -1.86 40.50 -42.91
CA THR A 150 -3.30 40.47 -43.24
C THR A 150 -4.06 41.55 -42.46
N ILE A 151 -3.72 41.74 -41.18
CA ILE A 151 -4.31 42.78 -40.34
C ILE A 151 -3.91 44.17 -40.87
N ALA A 152 -2.65 44.38 -41.22
CA ALA A 152 -2.17 45.63 -41.80
C ALA A 152 -2.91 45.96 -43.11
N LEU A 153 -3.11 44.98 -43.99
CA LEU A 153 -3.88 45.15 -45.22
C LEU A 153 -5.33 45.54 -44.96
N ALA A 154 -5.98 44.92 -43.97
CA ALA A 154 -7.36 45.25 -43.59
C ALA A 154 -7.48 46.66 -43.03
N VAL A 155 -6.52 47.10 -42.20
CA VAL A 155 -6.42 48.49 -41.73
C VAL A 155 -6.33 49.45 -42.91
N SER A 156 -5.47 49.17 -43.89
CA SER A 156 -5.25 50.07 -45.03
C SER A 156 -6.47 50.21 -45.95
N LYS A 157 -7.30 49.17 -46.09
CA LYS A 157 -8.46 49.18 -47.00
C LYS A 157 -9.74 49.72 -46.37
N GLU A 158 -10.06 49.27 -45.16
CA GLU A 158 -11.38 49.49 -44.54
C GLU A 158 -11.27 50.10 -43.13
N GLY A 159 -10.05 50.42 -42.69
CA GLY A 159 -9.79 50.97 -41.37
C GLY A 159 -10.23 50.03 -40.25
N VAL A 160 -10.76 50.62 -39.18
CA VAL A 160 -11.13 49.88 -37.96
C VAL A 160 -12.24 48.86 -38.21
N HIS A 161 -13.14 49.10 -39.17
CA HIS A 161 -14.25 48.19 -39.43
C HIS A 161 -13.74 46.85 -39.98
N GLY A 162 -12.90 46.87 -41.03
CA GLY A 162 -12.33 45.67 -41.61
C GLY A 162 -11.50 44.86 -40.61
N VAL A 163 -10.75 45.55 -39.74
CA VAL A 163 -10.00 44.89 -38.65
C VAL A 163 -10.92 44.17 -37.68
N ARG A 164 -12.06 44.75 -37.28
CA ARG A 164 -13.00 44.07 -36.37
C ARG A 164 -13.61 42.82 -36.98
N VAL A 165 -13.90 42.84 -38.29
CA VAL A 165 -14.43 41.66 -39.00
C VAL A 165 -13.33 40.59 -39.09
N LEU A 166 -12.12 40.98 -39.51
CA LEU A 166 -10.99 40.07 -39.63
C LEU A 166 -10.60 39.45 -38.29
N LEU A 167 -10.54 40.21 -37.20
CA LEU A 167 -10.22 39.69 -35.87
C LEU A 167 -11.27 38.68 -35.38
N ARG A 168 -12.55 38.88 -35.71
CA ARG A 168 -13.58 37.88 -35.41
C ARG A 168 -13.35 36.59 -36.18
N GLN A 169 -12.99 36.68 -37.46
CA GLN A 169 -12.66 35.50 -38.25
C GLN A 169 -11.43 34.78 -37.69
N ILE A 170 -10.34 35.52 -37.42
CA ILE A 170 -9.12 34.95 -36.83
C ILE A 170 -9.42 34.28 -35.48
N ALA A 171 -10.29 34.87 -34.65
CA ALA A 171 -10.69 34.26 -33.39
C ALA A 171 -11.43 32.93 -33.59
N ILE A 172 -12.35 32.86 -34.57
CA ILE A 172 -13.04 31.61 -34.92
C ILE A 172 -12.03 30.57 -35.42
N ASP A 173 -11.12 30.96 -36.32
CA ASP A 173 -10.11 30.06 -36.88
C ASP A 173 -9.21 29.51 -35.77
N ILE A 174 -8.75 30.34 -34.83
CA ILE A 174 -7.94 29.89 -33.68
C ILE A 174 -8.71 28.94 -32.78
N CYS A 175 -10.00 29.21 -32.52
CA CYS A 175 -10.82 28.31 -31.72
C CYS A 175 -11.00 26.96 -32.40
N ASN A 176 -11.17 26.93 -33.72
CA ASN A 176 -11.26 25.69 -34.50
C ASN A 176 -9.92 24.95 -34.49
N ASP A 177 -8.80 25.63 -34.74
CA ASP A 177 -7.46 25.03 -34.69
C ASP A 177 -7.18 24.41 -33.31
N ILE A 178 -7.61 25.06 -32.23
CA ILE A 178 -7.52 24.52 -30.87
C ILE A 178 -8.41 23.28 -30.73
N ALA A 179 -9.67 23.35 -31.14
CA ALA A 179 -10.60 22.24 -31.05
C ALA A 179 -10.08 21.00 -31.79
N ASP A 180 -9.65 21.16 -33.06
CA ASP A 180 -9.10 20.08 -33.89
C ASP A 180 -7.86 19.46 -33.24
N LYS A 181 -7.00 20.27 -32.62
CA LYS A 181 -5.82 19.76 -31.91
C LYS A 181 -6.17 19.01 -30.63
N LEU A 182 -7.16 19.47 -29.88
CA LEU A 182 -7.62 18.77 -28.68
C LEU A 182 -8.32 17.45 -29.04
N GLU A 183 -9.10 17.42 -30.11
CA GLU A 183 -9.72 16.20 -30.62
C GLU A 183 -8.66 15.18 -31.04
N ALA A 184 -7.64 15.60 -31.80
CA ALA A 184 -6.53 14.72 -32.17
C ALA A 184 -5.74 14.19 -30.95
N LEU A 185 -5.53 15.03 -29.92
CA LEU A 185 -4.91 14.57 -28.67
C LEU A 185 -5.78 13.54 -27.95
N ALA A 186 -7.09 13.77 -27.90
CA ALA A 186 -8.04 12.85 -27.28
C ALA A 186 -8.11 11.50 -28.00
N GLU A 187 -8.07 11.48 -29.33
CA GLU A 187 -8.04 10.23 -30.12
C GLU A 187 -6.79 9.38 -29.83
N THR A 188 -5.66 10.01 -29.53
CA THR A 188 -4.41 9.30 -29.20
C THR A 188 -4.29 8.94 -27.72
N ALA A 189 -5.19 9.45 -26.87
CA ALA A 189 -5.14 9.20 -25.44
C ALA A 189 -5.62 7.77 -25.13
N PRO A 190 -5.01 7.09 -24.14
CA PRO A 190 -5.48 5.79 -23.70
C PRO A 190 -6.85 5.91 -23.02
N ASP A 191 -7.71 4.90 -23.21
CA ASP A 191 -9.05 4.84 -22.60
C ASP A 191 -9.01 4.81 -21.06
N SER A 192 -7.94 4.26 -20.50
CA SER A 192 -7.74 4.17 -19.05
C SER A 192 -6.27 4.39 -18.69
N ASP A 193 -6.06 4.98 -17.51
CA ASP A 193 -4.73 5.08 -16.96
C ASP A 193 -4.22 3.68 -16.59
N PRO A 194 -2.93 3.38 -16.84
CA PRO A 194 -2.35 2.11 -16.39
C PRO A 194 -2.48 1.99 -14.87
N LEU A 195 -2.73 0.77 -14.39
CA LEU A 195 -2.70 0.48 -12.97
C LEU A 195 -1.32 0.84 -12.41
N ILE A 196 -1.29 1.40 -11.20
CA ILE A 196 -0.04 1.52 -10.45
C ILE A 196 0.32 0.08 -10.07
N GLU A 197 1.22 -0.55 -10.81
CA GLU A 197 1.85 -1.78 -10.35
C GLU A 197 2.60 -1.39 -9.08
N ASP A 198 2.28 -2.07 -7.96
CA ASP A 198 2.94 -1.84 -6.67
C ASP A 198 4.47 -1.93 -6.90
N GLU A 199 5.17 -0.80 -6.85
CA GLU A 199 6.64 -0.77 -6.79
C GLU A 199 7.06 -1.48 -5.49
N ASP A 200 7.40 -2.75 -5.66
CA ASP A 200 8.10 -3.66 -4.76
C ASP A 200 7.47 -3.99 -3.40
N ALA A 201 7.19 -5.30 -3.25
CA ALA A 201 6.86 -6.00 -2.01
C ALA A 201 8.04 -6.09 -1.02
#